data_AF-A0A6C0M5S3-F1
#
_entry.id   AF-A0A6C0M5S3-F1
#
_cell.length_a   1.000
_cell.length_b   1.000
_cell.length_c   1.000
_cell.angle_alpha   90.00
_cell.angle_beta   90.00
_cell.angle_gamma   90.00
#
_symmetry.space_group_name_H-M   'P 1'
#
loop_
_entity.id
_entity.type
_entity.pdbx_description
1 polymer ?
#
loop_
_entity_poly.entity_id
_entity_poly.type
_entity_poly.pdbx_seq_one_letter_code
_entity_poly.pdbx_strand_id
1 'polypeptide(L)'
;MLNDIDWYNNDTILTRQMIELLNVNFKYIFITPPTSGKLLKQLIQYFKGLIYYRFFGLASTYSYKDMVLKYAFPNVKYIFGYNEIYTYEKSLSSFFNANNSHVIPLGCSDHFINTYENTHKGTTNKICFVCSKINQCPYYTNVYNQFLKNVGTKYEYVLLGKNNETLTDDNKFNNLSDDAYFNKMSECKLMYYHSTEPRHLHYHPIEALIIGLPVLFHKESLLNSFLMNSPGKCHDLVEVRAKIDRILNNDVEFINEIQNEQQKHIYKFKISYNMNAFDNVIYTAPFKLSMLDCLNKQIVAPIENCTVSDAEKQFIELASNNKGNDVVFCSHMGLGDVLLNVGIINLLLNFYETVHYFCKREYVNNISTMFANKPSVHLIPVDKFENQNILSNMAIFNFNTTDCILVGIMKKLHPLLKSVIRNAHFNEYKQQFGTNENEKTLYQHIGLIHSDAGVKWDVCFKYYDVHVPEESLVYYQKIQQYTIMFMHEVASTASTVDFSKIVNKYMNLPNYVIICANRNVYSDEHPLHDVAQPFVNLPFMFYYDTLRNATDIHVIDSCFSCIPLILRSMNAISPKTFMIYARDKPYDASMVDGQVIL
;
A
#
# COMPACT_ATOMS: atom_id res chain seq x y z
N MET A 1 -4.98 6.63 -16.96
CA MET A 1 -4.68 5.23 -17.34
C MET A 1 -5.61 4.24 -16.67
N LEU A 2 -5.56 3.99 -15.35
CA LEU A 2 -6.47 3.02 -14.71
C LEU A 2 -7.95 3.46 -14.72
N ASN A 3 -8.21 4.77 -14.70
CA ASN A 3 -9.55 5.35 -14.82
C ASN A 3 -10.16 5.18 -16.23
N ASP A 4 -9.33 4.89 -17.23
CA ASP A 4 -9.76 4.74 -18.62
C ASP A 4 -10.15 3.28 -18.95
N ILE A 5 -10.00 2.38 -17.97
CA ILE A 5 -10.32 0.96 -18.11
C ILE A 5 -11.80 0.76 -17.83
N ASP A 6 -12.48 0.07 -18.74
CA ASP A 6 -13.82 -0.44 -18.48
C ASP A 6 -13.75 -1.70 -17.60
N TRP A 7 -13.81 -1.48 -16.29
CA TRP A 7 -13.81 -2.53 -15.27
C TRP A 7 -15.09 -3.39 -15.26
N TYR A 8 -16.11 -2.98 -16.02
CA TYR A 8 -17.40 -3.67 -16.11
C TYR A 8 -17.50 -4.55 -17.37
N ASN A 9 -16.52 -4.45 -18.28
CA ASN A 9 -16.44 -5.31 -19.45
C ASN A 9 -15.57 -6.55 -19.16
N ASN A 10 -16.19 -7.73 -19.27
CA ASN A 10 -15.57 -9.02 -18.99
C ASN A 10 -14.48 -9.43 -19.99
N ASP A 11 -14.47 -8.82 -21.16
CA ASP A 11 -13.48 -9.05 -22.21
C ASP A 11 -12.32 -8.06 -22.18
N THR A 12 -12.32 -7.11 -21.23
CA THR A 12 -11.23 -6.16 -21.02
C THR A 12 -9.89 -6.89 -20.82
N ILE A 13 -8.90 -6.48 -21.61
CA ILE A 13 -7.52 -6.98 -21.54
C ILE A 13 -6.67 -5.94 -20.83
N LEU A 14 -6.02 -6.35 -19.75
CA LEU A 14 -5.10 -5.51 -18.99
C LEU A 14 -3.72 -5.63 -19.60
N THR A 15 -3.13 -4.49 -19.99
CA THR A 15 -1.74 -4.48 -20.45
C THR A 15 -0.79 -4.74 -19.28
N ARG A 16 0.45 -5.15 -19.58
CA ARG A 16 1.50 -5.32 -18.56
C ARG A 16 1.68 -4.07 -17.71
N GLN A 17 1.70 -2.89 -18.33
CA GLN A 17 1.81 -1.61 -17.63
C GLN A 17 0.63 -1.35 -16.69
N MET A 18 -0.60 -1.73 -17.08
CA MET A 18 -1.79 -1.60 -16.20
C MET A 18 -1.70 -2.53 -14.99
N ILE A 19 -1.26 -3.77 -15.20
CA ILE A 19 -1.02 -4.74 -14.12
C ILE A 19 0.08 -4.25 -13.18
N GLU A 20 1.17 -3.69 -13.71
CA GLU A 20 2.24 -3.10 -12.91
C GLU A 20 1.72 -1.93 -12.07
N LEU A 21 0.94 -1.01 -12.66
CA LEU A 21 0.29 0.06 -11.91
C LEU A 21 -0.66 -0.47 -10.83
N LEU A 22 -1.46 -1.50 -11.13
CA LEU A 22 -2.33 -2.11 -10.13
C LEU A 22 -1.53 -2.64 -8.94
N ASN A 23 -0.46 -3.38 -9.22
CA ASN A 23 0.40 -3.98 -8.20
C ASN A 23 1.19 -2.96 -7.39
N VAL A 24 1.47 -1.78 -7.94
CA VAL A 24 2.14 -0.68 -7.24
C VAL A 24 1.16 0.07 -6.34
N ASN A 25 -0.06 0.32 -6.80
CA ASN A 25 -0.96 1.26 -6.14
C ASN A 25 -2.01 0.61 -5.23
N PHE A 26 -2.31 -0.68 -5.43
CA PHE A 26 -3.40 -1.35 -4.72
C PHE A 26 -2.93 -2.63 -4.05
N LYS A 27 -3.23 -2.74 -2.75
CA LYS A 27 -3.09 -3.99 -1.98
C LYS A 27 -4.30 -4.89 -2.10
N TYR A 28 -5.46 -4.28 -2.32
CA TYR A 28 -6.76 -4.93 -2.32
C TYR A 28 -7.53 -4.51 -3.56
N ILE A 29 -8.19 -5.45 -4.21
CA ILE A 29 -9.18 -5.17 -5.24
C ILE A 29 -10.50 -5.77 -4.78
N PHE A 30 -11.56 -4.97 -4.77
CA PHE A 30 -12.92 -5.43 -4.52
C PHE A 30 -13.63 -5.59 -5.85
N ILE A 31 -14.14 -6.79 -6.11
CA ILE A 31 -14.87 -7.12 -7.32
C ILE A 31 -16.23 -7.75 -6.98
N THR A 32 -17.11 -7.76 -7.97
CA THR A 32 -18.48 -8.28 -7.85
C THR A 32 -18.75 -9.32 -8.95
N PRO A 33 -19.82 -10.14 -8.86
CA PRO A 33 -20.09 -11.24 -9.80
C PRO A 33 -20.16 -10.85 -11.28
N PRO A 34 -20.61 -9.62 -11.64
CA PRO A 34 -20.49 -9.12 -12.99
C PRO A 34 -19.06 -9.15 -13.55
N THR A 35 -18.03 -8.96 -12.71
CA THR A 35 -16.61 -9.05 -13.08
C THR A 35 -16.18 -10.50 -13.22
N SER A 36 -16.17 -10.99 -14.46
CA SER A 36 -15.85 -12.38 -14.80
C SER A 36 -14.93 -12.43 -16.05
N GLY A 37 -14.87 -13.57 -16.73
CA GLY A 37 -14.23 -13.66 -18.03
C GLY A 37 -12.71 -13.46 -18.02
N LYS A 38 -12.19 -12.69 -18.98
CA LYS A 38 -10.75 -12.44 -19.17
C LYS A 38 -10.19 -11.49 -18.12
N LEU A 39 -10.95 -10.45 -17.76
CA LEU A 39 -10.52 -9.46 -16.78
C LEU A 39 -10.22 -10.14 -15.43
N LEU A 40 -11.16 -10.93 -14.92
CA LEU A 40 -10.97 -11.66 -13.66
C LEU A 40 -9.78 -12.63 -13.71
N LYS A 41 -9.62 -13.37 -14.82
CA LYS A 41 -8.48 -14.29 -14.98
C LYS A 41 -7.14 -13.57 -14.91
N GLN A 42 -7.02 -12.42 -15.58
CA GLN A 42 -5.79 -11.62 -15.56
C GLN A 42 -5.52 -11.05 -14.17
N LEU A 43 -6.55 -10.58 -13.46
CA LEU A 43 -6.39 -10.12 -12.07
C LEU A 43 -5.92 -11.26 -11.18
N ILE A 44 -6.58 -12.43 -11.21
CA ILE A 44 -6.18 -13.58 -10.40
C ILE A 44 -4.73 -13.98 -10.67
N GLN A 45 -4.35 -14.02 -11.95
CA GLN A 45 -3.03 -14.50 -12.37
C GLN A 45 -1.90 -13.51 -12.08
N TYR A 46 -2.15 -12.20 -12.23
CA TYR A 46 -1.09 -11.20 -12.26
C TYR A 46 -1.17 -10.15 -11.16
N PHE A 47 -2.31 -9.99 -10.49
CA PHE A 47 -2.41 -9.12 -9.32
C PHE A 47 -1.82 -9.83 -8.08
N LYS A 48 -0.85 -9.17 -7.46
CA LYS A 48 -0.05 -9.67 -6.34
C LYS A 48 -0.72 -9.43 -4.98
N GLY A 49 -1.71 -8.54 -4.92
CA GLY A 49 -2.50 -8.28 -3.73
C GLY A 49 -3.63 -9.29 -3.52
N LEU A 50 -4.54 -8.98 -2.60
CA LEU A 50 -5.74 -9.80 -2.37
C LEU A 50 -6.92 -9.30 -3.20
N ILE A 51 -7.64 -10.24 -3.78
CA ILE A 51 -8.87 -9.98 -4.52
C ILE A 51 -10.03 -10.39 -3.63
N TYR A 52 -10.85 -9.42 -3.23
CA TYR A 52 -12.05 -9.65 -2.47
C TYR A 52 -13.26 -9.69 -3.41
N TYR A 53 -13.84 -10.87 -3.53
CA TYR A 53 -15.01 -11.13 -4.34
C TYR A 53 -16.27 -11.00 -3.49
N ARG A 54 -17.08 -9.98 -3.74
CA ARG A 54 -18.28 -9.68 -2.95
C ARG A 54 -19.53 -10.34 -3.52
N PHE A 55 -20.28 -11.05 -2.69
CA PHE A 55 -21.54 -11.72 -3.02
C PHE A 55 -22.73 -11.03 -2.36
N PHE A 56 -23.70 -10.67 -3.19
CA PHE A 56 -24.93 -9.96 -2.78
C PHE A 56 -26.16 -10.87 -2.71
N GLY A 57 -25.99 -12.15 -3.00
CA GLY A 57 -27.08 -13.11 -3.10
C GLY A 57 -27.50 -13.40 -4.53
N LEU A 58 -28.05 -14.58 -4.73
CA LEU A 58 -28.67 -15.03 -5.97
C LEU A 58 -30.09 -15.48 -5.66
N ALA A 59 -30.92 -15.59 -6.70
CA ALA A 59 -32.21 -16.26 -6.59
C ALA A 59 -32.00 -17.70 -6.08
N SER A 60 -33.00 -18.19 -5.34
CA SER A 60 -32.89 -19.38 -4.50
C SER A 60 -32.39 -20.65 -5.21
N THR A 61 -32.62 -20.77 -6.52
CA THR A 61 -32.19 -21.90 -7.38
C THR A 61 -30.74 -21.83 -7.86
N TYR A 62 -30.01 -20.74 -7.61
CA TYR A 62 -28.63 -20.55 -8.08
C TYR A 62 -27.63 -20.49 -6.93
N SER A 63 -26.39 -20.91 -7.19
CA SER A 63 -25.28 -20.89 -6.23
C SER A 63 -24.03 -20.29 -6.86
N TYR A 64 -23.16 -19.71 -6.02
CA TYR A 64 -21.84 -19.25 -6.45
C TYR A 64 -20.81 -20.37 -6.64
N LYS A 65 -21.15 -21.63 -6.29
CA LYS A 65 -20.25 -22.78 -6.32
C LYS A 65 -19.49 -22.92 -7.64
N ASP A 66 -20.19 -22.95 -8.77
CA ASP A 66 -19.57 -23.19 -10.08
C ASP A 66 -18.64 -22.04 -10.49
N MET A 67 -19.04 -20.81 -10.19
CA MET A 67 -18.22 -19.62 -10.43
C MET A 67 -16.94 -19.68 -9.59
N VAL A 68 -17.07 -20.02 -8.31
CA VAL A 68 -15.95 -20.01 -7.39
C VAL A 68 -14.97 -21.14 -7.67
N LEU A 69 -15.45 -22.35 -7.97
CA LEU A 69 -14.57 -23.46 -8.36
C LEU A 69 -13.76 -23.14 -9.63
N LYS A 70 -14.35 -22.37 -10.55
CA LYS A 70 -13.67 -21.93 -11.78
C LYS A 70 -12.56 -20.89 -11.54
N TYR A 71 -12.64 -20.13 -10.46
CA TYR A 71 -11.76 -18.99 -10.17
C TYR A 71 -11.08 -19.09 -8.79
N ALA A 72 -11.02 -20.30 -8.23
CA ALA A 72 -10.40 -20.55 -6.94
C ALA A 72 -8.89 -20.33 -7.01
N PHE A 73 -8.38 -19.39 -6.22
CA PHE A 73 -6.94 -19.11 -6.13
C PHE A 73 -6.59 -18.60 -4.72
N PRO A 74 -5.37 -18.85 -4.20
CA PRO A 74 -5.01 -18.46 -2.82
C PRO A 74 -5.16 -16.96 -2.50
N ASN A 75 -4.97 -16.08 -3.49
CA ASN A 75 -5.11 -14.62 -3.33
C ASN A 75 -6.57 -14.12 -3.43
N VAL A 76 -7.53 -15.01 -3.73
CA VAL A 76 -8.95 -14.65 -3.79
C VAL A 76 -9.62 -14.97 -2.46
N LYS A 77 -10.32 -13.96 -1.92
CA LYS A 77 -11.13 -14.02 -0.71
C LYS A 77 -12.58 -13.68 -1.06
N TYR A 78 -13.53 -14.18 -0.30
CA TYR A 78 -14.95 -14.07 -0.58
C TYR A 78 -15.63 -13.30 0.54
N ILE A 79 -16.37 -12.25 0.17
CA ILE A 79 -17.14 -11.43 1.10
C ILE A 79 -18.61 -11.69 0.85
N PHE A 80 -19.32 -12.14 1.85
CA PHE A 80 -20.76 -12.36 1.82
C PHE A 80 -21.44 -11.15 2.43
N GLY A 81 -22.40 -10.58 1.70
CA GLY A 81 -23.21 -9.47 2.19
C GLY A 81 -23.99 -9.82 3.45
N TYR A 82 -24.30 -11.10 3.68
CA TYR A 82 -25.13 -11.55 4.80
C TYR A 82 -24.76 -12.97 5.23
N ASN A 83 -25.03 -13.29 6.51
CA ASN A 83 -24.67 -14.59 7.09
C ASN A 83 -25.49 -15.74 6.50
N GLU A 84 -26.74 -15.47 6.08
CA GLU A 84 -27.65 -16.41 5.45
C GLU A 84 -27.07 -16.91 4.11
N ILE A 85 -26.46 -16.00 3.34
CA ILE A 85 -25.79 -16.35 2.08
C ILE A 85 -24.58 -17.23 2.38
N TYR A 86 -23.74 -16.83 3.32
CA TYR A 86 -22.55 -17.61 3.71
C TYR A 86 -22.91 -19.01 4.19
N THR A 87 -23.90 -19.11 5.08
CA THR A 87 -24.36 -20.38 5.65
C THR A 87 -24.86 -21.33 4.57
N TYR A 88 -25.69 -20.83 3.64
CA TYR A 88 -26.17 -21.62 2.52
C TYR A 88 -25.04 -22.08 1.60
N GLU A 89 -24.18 -21.17 1.15
CA GLU A 89 -23.12 -21.52 0.21
C GLU A 89 -22.07 -22.47 0.84
N LYS A 90 -21.77 -22.28 2.13
CA LYS A 90 -20.94 -23.21 2.92
C LYS A 90 -21.56 -24.61 3.03
N SER A 91 -22.88 -24.71 3.14
CA SER A 91 -23.57 -26.00 3.20
C SER A 91 -23.44 -26.81 1.90
N LEU A 92 -23.27 -26.12 0.77
CA LEU A 92 -23.12 -26.72 -0.55
C LEU A 92 -21.67 -27.08 -0.91
N SER A 93 -20.70 -26.45 -0.23
CA SER A 93 -19.28 -26.61 -0.54
C SER A 93 -18.40 -26.28 0.66
N SER A 94 -17.53 -27.23 1.05
CA SER A 94 -16.46 -27.02 2.04
C SER A 94 -15.40 -26.00 1.58
N PHE A 95 -15.43 -25.62 0.30
CA PHE A 95 -14.55 -24.59 -0.24
C PHE A 95 -14.70 -23.27 0.53
N PHE A 96 -15.92 -22.88 0.88
CA PHE A 96 -16.15 -21.68 1.70
C PHE A 96 -15.89 -22.01 3.17
N ASN A 97 -14.81 -21.46 3.72
CA ASN A 97 -14.41 -21.70 5.10
C ASN A 97 -13.91 -20.40 5.75
N ALA A 98 -13.58 -20.47 7.04
CA ALA A 98 -13.19 -19.28 7.80
C ALA A 98 -11.89 -18.62 7.29
N ASN A 99 -11.06 -19.31 6.52
CA ASN A 99 -9.78 -18.79 6.02
C ASN A 99 -9.90 -18.01 4.69
N ASN A 100 -11.02 -18.18 3.97
CA ASN A 100 -11.24 -17.54 2.68
C ASN A 100 -12.58 -16.82 2.53
N SER A 101 -13.50 -16.99 3.48
CA SER A 101 -14.84 -16.40 3.42
C SER A 101 -15.14 -15.56 4.66
N HIS A 102 -15.70 -14.39 4.42
CA HIS A 102 -16.01 -13.41 5.45
C HIS A 102 -17.42 -12.85 5.25
N VAL A 103 -18.10 -12.47 6.33
CA VAL A 103 -19.40 -11.80 6.26
C VAL A 103 -19.18 -10.32 6.53
N ILE A 104 -19.51 -9.46 5.57
CA ILE A 104 -19.49 -8.01 5.72
C ILE A 104 -20.86 -7.49 5.27
N PRO A 105 -21.67 -6.95 6.19
CA PRO A 105 -23.02 -6.49 5.89
C PRO A 105 -23.05 -5.45 4.76
N LEU A 106 -24.23 -5.27 4.17
CA LEU A 106 -24.47 -4.08 3.34
C LEU A 106 -24.60 -2.85 4.23
N GLY A 107 -24.08 -1.72 3.73
CA GLY A 107 -24.20 -0.42 4.36
C GLY A 107 -24.77 0.61 3.39
N CYS A 108 -25.48 1.58 3.93
CA CYS A 108 -25.86 2.79 3.21
C CYS A 108 -24.80 3.87 3.45
N SER A 109 -24.69 4.84 2.54
CA SER A 109 -23.73 5.93 2.69
C SER A 109 -24.12 6.85 3.85
N ASP A 110 -23.13 7.42 4.54
CA ASP A 110 -23.41 8.41 5.59
C ASP A 110 -24.17 9.62 5.05
N HIS A 111 -23.89 10.02 3.81
CA HIS A 111 -24.65 11.07 3.13
C HIS A 111 -26.14 10.73 3.02
N PHE A 112 -26.49 9.52 2.56
CA PHE A 112 -27.88 9.09 2.48
C PHE A 112 -28.55 9.07 3.85
N ILE A 113 -27.90 8.46 4.85
CA ILE A 113 -28.45 8.34 6.20
C ILE A 113 -28.67 9.72 6.81
N ASN A 114 -27.66 10.59 6.80
CA ASN A 114 -27.77 11.93 7.38
C ASN A 114 -28.80 12.82 6.68
N THR A 115 -29.08 12.57 5.40
CA THR A 115 -30.03 13.36 4.61
C THR A 115 -31.46 12.87 4.79
N TYR A 116 -31.67 11.56 4.89
CA TYR A 116 -32.98 10.94 4.74
C TYR A 116 -33.46 10.17 5.98
N GLU A 117 -32.65 10.00 7.04
CA GLU A 117 -33.09 9.31 8.26
C GLU A 117 -34.33 10.00 8.86
N ASN A 118 -35.42 9.25 9.01
CA ASN A 118 -36.69 9.72 9.55
C ASN A 118 -37.34 10.89 8.80
N THR A 119 -37.15 11.00 7.49
CA THR A 119 -37.80 12.03 6.66
C THR A 119 -39.14 11.59 6.04
N HIS A 120 -39.70 10.46 6.45
CA HIS A 120 -41.01 9.98 5.98
C HIS A 120 -42.11 11.02 6.20
N LYS A 121 -42.87 11.33 5.14
CA LYS A 121 -43.96 12.32 5.14
C LYS A 121 -45.33 11.66 5.07
N GLY A 122 -45.47 10.56 4.34
CA GLY A 122 -46.73 9.83 4.20
C GLY A 122 -47.90 10.67 3.67
N THR A 123 -47.59 11.66 2.82
CA THR A 123 -48.53 12.67 2.31
C THR A 123 -49.47 12.14 1.23
N THR A 124 -49.12 11.02 0.60
CA THR A 124 -49.95 10.36 -0.41
C THR A 124 -50.49 9.05 0.14
N ASN A 125 -51.73 8.70 -0.23
CA ASN A 125 -52.33 7.41 0.14
C ASN A 125 -51.93 6.30 -0.84
N LYS A 126 -50.65 6.25 -1.22
CA LYS A 126 -50.11 5.35 -2.24
C LYS A 126 -49.07 4.39 -1.68
N ILE A 127 -49.00 3.20 -2.28
CA ILE A 127 -47.98 2.18 -2.01
C ILE A 127 -46.72 2.48 -2.83
N CYS A 128 -45.56 2.52 -2.18
CA CYS A 128 -44.28 2.52 -2.87
C CYS A 128 -43.93 1.09 -3.32
N PHE A 129 -43.80 0.88 -4.63
CA PHE A 129 -43.35 -0.38 -5.20
C PHE A 129 -42.13 -0.13 -6.09
N VAL A 130 -41.02 -0.82 -5.81
CA VAL A 130 -39.77 -0.66 -6.55
C VAL A 130 -39.52 -1.90 -7.38
N CYS A 131 -39.47 -1.74 -8.71
CA CYS A 131 -39.13 -2.82 -9.62
C CYS A 131 -38.45 -2.24 -10.87
N SER A 132 -37.21 -2.65 -11.11
CA SER A 132 -36.40 -2.18 -12.24
C SER A 132 -36.34 -3.25 -13.33
N LYS A 133 -36.03 -2.84 -14.57
CA LYS A 133 -35.84 -3.73 -15.73
C LYS A 133 -37.05 -4.63 -16.05
N ILE A 134 -38.27 -4.18 -15.76
CA ILE A 134 -39.52 -4.92 -16.00
C ILE A 134 -39.62 -5.41 -17.45
N ASN A 135 -39.23 -4.58 -18.43
CA ASN A 135 -39.33 -4.91 -19.86
C ASN A 135 -38.05 -5.56 -20.43
N GLN A 136 -37.04 -5.81 -19.61
CA GLN A 136 -35.73 -6.33 -20.05
C GLN A 136 -35.41 -7.71 -19.47
N CYS A 137 -36.16 -8.15 -18.46
CA CYS A 137 -35.90 -9.40 -17.75
C CYS A 137 -37.23 -10.10 -17.40
N PRO A 138 -37.48 -11.32 -17.93
CA PRO A 138 -38.71 -12.07 -17.66
C PRO A 138 -39.04 -12.26 -16.17
N TYR A 139 -38.01 -12.37 -15.33
CA TYR A 139 -38.17 -12.45 -13.87
C TYR A 139 -38.85 -11.19 -13.32
N TYR A 140 -38.32 -9.99 -13.63
CA TYR A 140 -38.90 -8.74 -13.16
C TYR A 140 -40.26 -8.43 -13.82
N THR A 141 -40.47 -8.86 -15.06
CA THR A 141 -41.81 -8.81 -15.69
C THR A 141 -42.82 -9.61 -14.86
N ASN A 142 -42.47 -10.83 -14.47
CA ASN A 142 -43.34 -11.68 -13.67
C ASN A 142 -43.59 -11.09 -12.27
N VAL A 143 -42.55 -10.57 -11.61
CA VAL A 143 -42.67 -9.88 -10.32
C VAL A 143 -43.67 -8.72 -10.39
N TYR A 144 -43.56 -7.88 -11.42
CA TYR A 144 -44.47 -6.75 -11.60
C TYR A 144 -45.91 -7.20 -11.90
N ASN A 145 -46.10 -8.18 -12.78
CA ASN A 145 -47.42 -8.73 -13.09
C ASN A 145 -48.08 -9.36 -11.85
N GLN A 146 -47.30 -10.06 -11.02
CA GLN A 146 -47.77 -10.59 -9.74
C GLN A 146 -48.17 -9.47 -8.79
N PHE A 147 -47.39 -8.38 -8.70
CA PHE A 147 -47.76 -7.22 -7.91
C PHE A 147 -49.08 -6.60 -8.38
N LEU A 148 -49.26 -6.36 -9.69
CA LEU A 148 -50.52 -5.83 -10.22
C LEU A 148 -51.71 -6.73 -9.88
N LYS A 149 -51.59 -8.03 -10.17
CA LYS A 149 -52.64 -9.01 -9.90
C LYS A 149 -53.02 -9.07 -8.42
N ASN A 150 -52.04 -8.98 -7.53
CA ASN A 150 -52.25 -9.25 -6.11
C ASN A 150 -52.50 -7.98 -5.28
N VAL A 151 -51.98 -6.84 -5.70
CA VAL A 151 -51.97 -5.59 -4.92
C VAL A 151 -52.37 -4.39 -5.80
N GLY A 152 -51.66 -4.14 -6.90
CA GLY A 152 -51.81 -2.92 -7.71
C GLY A 152 -53.17 -2.73 -8.39
N THR A 153 -54.02 -3.77 -8.44
CA THR A 153 -55.41 -3.67 -8.92
C THR A 153 -56.39 -3.11 -7.89
N LYS A 154 -56.09 -3.23 -6.58
CA LYS A 154 -56.95 -2.75 -5.49
C LYS A 154 -56.50 -1.40 -4.93
N TYR A 155 -55.20 -1.11 -4.99
CA TYR A 155 -54.59 0.03 -4.32
C TYR A 155 -53.85 0.94 -5.28
N GLU A 156 -53.89 2.25 -5.02
CA GLU A 156 -53.01 3.18 -5.71
C GLU A 156 -51.56 2.94 -5.31
N TYR A 157 -50.65 3.05 -6.28
CA TYR A 157 -49.23 2.83 -6.08
C TYR A 157 -48.38 3.82 -6.86
N VAL A 158 -47.11 3.86 -6.51
CA VAL A 158 -46.03 4.52 -7.25
C VAL A 158 -45.04 3.44 -7.64
N LEU A 159 -44.78 3.30 -8.93
CA LEU A 159 -43.75 2.41 -9.45
C LEU A 159 -42.44 3.17 -9.62
N LEU A 160 -41.45 2.85 -8.80
CA LEU A 160 -40.10 3.40 -8.91
C LEU A 160 -39.13 2.36 -9.50
N GLY A 161 -38.10 2.83 -10.19
CA GLY A 161 -37.02 1.98 -10.70
C GLY A 161 -36.52 2.42 -12.07
N LYS A 162 -35.40 1.83 -12.51
CA LYS A 162 -34.86 2.09 -13.85
C LYS A 162 -35.56 1.16 -14.85
N ASN A 163 -36.58 1.66 -15.53
CA ASN A 163 -37.30 0.97 -16.60
C ASN A 163 -37.22 1.73 -17.92
N ASN A 164 -37.39 1.03 -19.04
CA ASN A 164 -37.41 1.65 -20.37
C ASN A 164 -38.69 2.49 -20.57
N GLU A 165 -38.64 3.46 -21.48
CA GLU A 165 -39.73 4.37 -21.81
C GLU A 165 -40.99 3.66 -22.32
N THR A 166 -40.84 2.46 -22.91
CA THR A 166 -41.93 1.66 -23.50
C THR A 166 -42.95 1.10 -22.50
N LEU A 167 -42.71 1.21 -21.18
CA LEU A 167 -43.67 0.78 -20.17
C LEU A 167 -44.88 1.72 -20.14
N THR A 168 -46.11 1.26 -20.35
CA THR A 168 -47.29 2.15 -20.44
C THR A 168 -48.01 2.40 -19.10
N ASP A 169 -47.35 2.18 -17.96
CA ASP A 169 -47.94 2.43 -16.64
C ASP A 169 -47.84 3.91 -16.27
N ASP A 170 -48.97 4.58 -16.07
CA ASP A 170 -49.05 5.99 -15.67
C ASP A 170 -48.52 6.25 -14.25
N ASN A 171 -48.40 5.21 -13.43
CA ASN A 171 -47.82 5.30 -12.08
C ASN A 171 -46.28 5.18 -12.07
N LYS A 172 -45.65 5.03 -13.24
CA LYS A 172 -44.19 4.86 -13.35
C LYS A 172 -43.46 6.20 -13.18
N PHE A 173 -42.38 6.18 -12.40
CA PHE A 173 -41.41 7.26 -12.33
C PHE A 173 -40.03 6.69 -12.62
N ASN A 174 -39.59 6.84 -13.86
CA ASN A 174 -38.30 6.35 -14.35
C ASN A 174 -37.25 7.47 -14.33
N ASN A 175 -35.98 7.08 -14.18
CA ASN A 175 -34.81 7.96 -14.32
C ASN A 175 -34.86 9.23 -13.43
N LEU A 176 -35.49 9.13 -12.26
CA LEU A 176 -35.43 10.17 -11.25
C LEU A 176 -33.98 10.38 -10.77
N SER A 177 -33.62 11.61 -10.42
CA SER A 177 -32.44 11.86 -9.59
C SER A 177 -32.61 11.20 -8.22
N ASP A 178 -31.52 10.96 -7.50
CA ASP A 178 -31.57 10.36 -6.16
C ASP A 178 -32.51 11.14 -5.23
N ASP A 179 -32.41 12.48 -5.19
CA ASP A 179 -33.29 13.31 -4.38
C ASP A 179 -34.76 13.20 -4.77
N ALA A 180 -35.07 13.19 -6.07
CA ALA A 180 -36.46 13.03 -6.53
C ALA A 180 -36.99 11.63 -6.20
N TYR A 181 -36.15 10.60 -6.34
CA TYR A 181 -36.48 9.22 -6.01
C TYR A 181 -36.80 9.05 -4.52
N PHE A 182 -35.93 9.53 -3.63
CA PHE A 182 -36.14 9.41 -2.19
C PHE A 182 -37.25 10.31 -1.67
N ASN A 183 -37.42 11.52 -2.22
CA ASN A 183 -38.59 12.34 -1.91
C ASN A 183 -39.90 11.63 -2.30
N LYS A 184 -39.97 11.04 -3.50
CA LYS A 184 -41.13 10.28 -3.94
C LYS A 184 -41.41 9.06 -3.05
N MET A 185 -40.37 8.35 -2.63
CA MET A 185 -40.48 7.27 -1.66
C MET A 185 -41.03 7.77 -0.32
N SER A 186 -40.54 8.92 0.19
CA SER A 186 -40.96 9.51 1.46
C SER A 186 -42.43 9.99 1.48
N GLU A 187 -42.99 10.33 0.32
CA GLU A 187 -44.39 10.75 0.16
C GLU A 187 -45.37 9.57 0.26
N CYS A 188 -44.92 8.34 -0.02
CA CYS A 188 -45.78 7.16 0.00
C CYS A 188 -46.20 6.78 1.42
N LYS A 189 -47.32 6.07 1.55
CA LYS A 189 -47.85 5.68 2.86
C LYS A 189 -47.14 4.46 3.45
N LEU A 190 -46.75 3.54 2.58
CA LEU A 190 -45.95 2.36 2.92
C LEU A 190 -45.11 1.92 1.71
N MET A 191 -44.13 1.06 1.95
CA MET A 191 -43.51 0.22 0.93
C MET A 191 -44.04 -1.21 1.01
N TYR A 192 -44.30 -1.81 -0.16
CA TYR A 192 -44.48 -3.26 -0.28
C TYR A 192 -43.23 -3.89 -0.89
N TYR A 193 -42.45 -4.59 -0.06
CA TYR A 193 -41.25 -5.32 -0.50
C TYR A 193 -41.64 -6.72 -0.97
N HIS A 194 -41.56 -6.92 -2.28
CA HIS A 194 -42.12 -8.09 -2.95
C HIS A 194 -41.26 -9.36 -2.90
N SER A 195 -39.99 -9.24 -2.51
CA SER A 195 -39.06 -10.37 -2.64
C SER A 195 -39.41 -11.47 -1.63
N THR A 196 -39.38 -12.72 -2.11
CA THR A 196 -39.45 -13.93 -1.28
C THR A 196 -38.11 -14.67 -1.28
N GLU A 197 -37.04 -14.02 -1.76
CA GLU A 197 -35.73 -14.65 -1.88
C GLU A 197 -35.04 -14.67 -0.51
N PRO A 198 -34.73 -15.87 0.03
CA PRO A 198 -34.15 -15.99 1.38
C PRO A 198 -32.67 -15.60 1.44
N ARG A 199 -32.05 -15.37 0.28
CA ARG A 199 -30.61 -15.10 0.15
C ARG A 199 -30.30 -13.84 -0.64
N HIS A 200 -31.30 -13.03 -0.96
CA HIS A 200 -31.09 -11.79 -1.71
C HIS A 200 -31.88 -10.65 -1.07
N LEU A 201 -31.19 -9.56 -0.75
CA LEU A 201 -31.79 -8.36 -0.19
C LEU A 201 -31.44 -7.17 -1.08
N HIS A 202 -32.46 -6.51 -1.59
CA HIS A 202 -32.29 -5.27 -2.35
C HIS A 202 -32.02 -4.09 -1.40
N TYR A 203 -31.46 -3.00 -1.91
CA TYR A 203 -31.23 -1.79 -1.13
C TYR A 203 -32.52 -1.05 -0.78
N HIS A 204 -33.50 -1.02 -1.68
CA HIS A 204 -34.72 -0.24 -1.51
C HIS A 204 -35.56 -0.52 -0.24
N PRO A 205 -35.71 -1.76 0.29
CA PRO A 205 -36.32 -1.93 1.60
C PRO A 205 -35.49 -1.27 2.71
N ILE A 206 -34.16 -1.37 2.67
CA ILE A 206 -33.26 -0.77 3.67
C ILE A 206 -33.37 0.77 3.63
N GLU A 207 -33.37 1.34 2.42
CA GLU A 207 -33.57 2.78 2.20
C GLU A 207 -34.92 3.24 2.79
N ALA A 208 -35.99 2.47 2.58
CA ALA A 208 -37.31 2.74 3.17
C ALA A 208 -37.29 2.66 4.71
N LEU A 209 -36.59 1.69 5.30
CA LEU A 209 -36.41 1.62 6.75
C LEU A 209 -35.76 2.90 7.29
N ILE A 210 -34.67 3.35 6.65
CA ILE A 210 -33.92 4.56 7.04
C ILE A 210 -34.80 5.80 6.94
N ILE A 211 -35.55 5.95 5.84
CA ILE A 211 -36.52 7.04 5.65
C ILE A 211 -37.58 7.06 6.75
N GLY A 212 -37.83 5.92 7.40
CA GLY A 212 -38.93 5.74 8.35
C GLY A 212 -40.25 5.36 7.67
N LEU A 213 -40.23 4.97 6.40
CA LEU A 213 -41.41 4.49 5.69
C LEU A 213 -41.80 3.10 6.24
N PRO A 214 -43.08 2.85 6.61
CA PRO A 214 -43.52 1.51 6.99
C PRO A 214 -43.30 0.51 5.86
N VAL A 215 -42.62 -0.60 6.14
CA VAL A 215 -42.29 -1.64 5.15
C VAL A 215 -43.06 -2.92 5.46
N LEU A 216 -43.85 -3.39 4.49
CA LEU A 216 -44.44 -4.71 4.50
C LEU A 216 -43.59 -5.67 3.67
N PHE A 217 -43.30 -6.86 4.19
CA PHE A 217 -42.42 -7.83 3.54
C PHE A 217 -42.82 -9.27 3.84
N HIS A 218 -42.45 -10.21 2.96
CA HIS A 218 -42.73 -11.64 3.12
C HIS A 218 -41.80 -12.28 4.15
N LYS A 219 -42.33 -13.23 4.95
CA LYS A 219 -41.54 -13.98 5.95
C LYS A 219 -40.36 -14.77 5.35
N GLU A 220 -40.45 -15.15 4.08
CA GLU A 220 -39.41 -15.87 3.35
C GLU A 220 -38.27 -14.96 2.90
N SER A 221 -38.49 -13.65 2.87
CA SER A 221 -37.48 -12.69 2.42
C SER A 221 -36.28 -12.67 3.36
N LEU A 222 -35.09 -12.39 2.81
CA LEU A 222 -33.90 -12.16 3.64
C LEU A 222 -34.09 -11.01 4.64
N LEU A 223 -34.97 -10.04 4.36
CA LEU A 223 -35.27 -8.94 5.29
C LEU A 223 -35.81 -9.44 6.64
N ASN A 224 -36.50 -10.58 6.66
CA ASN A 224 -37.02 -11.19 7.87
C ASN A 224 -35.91 -11.57 8.87
N SER A 225 -34.70 -11.86 8.41
CA SER A 225 -33.56 -12.14 9.32
C SER A 225 -33.19 -10.93 10.19
N PHE A 226 -33.48 -9.71 9.74
CA PHE A 226 -33.26 -8.48 10.49
C PHE A 226 -34.48 -8.07 11.30
N LEU A 227 -35.67 -8.29 10.75
CA LEU A 227 -36.94 -7.78 11.26
C LEU A 227 -37.89 -8.90 11.71
N MET A 228 -37.35 -9.94 12.36
CA MET A 228 -38.11 -11.17 12.66
C MET A 228 -39.38 -10.92 13.50
N ASN A 229 -39.36 -9.88 14.33
CA ASN A 229 -40.47 -9.48 15.22
C ASN A 229 -41.30 -8.33 14.64
N SER A 230 -41.02 -7.86 13.42
CA SER A 230 -41.72 -6.74 12.83
C SER A 230 -43.19 -7.08 12.56
N PRO A 231 -44.14 -6.24 13.02
CA PRO A 231 -45.54 -6.33 12.62
C PRO A 231 -45.74 -6.18 11.11
N GLY A 232 -44.76 -5.63 10.38
CA GLY A 232 -44.78 -5.51 8.92
C GLY A 232 -44.53 -6.82 8.17
N LYS A 233 -44.09 -7.88 8.86
CA LYS A 233 -43.89 -9.21 8.28
C LYS A 233 -45.21 -9.87 7.88
N CYS A 234 -45.32 -10.42 6.68
CA CYS A 234 -46.52 -11.09 6.17
C CYS A 234 -46.25 -12.56 5.84
N HIS A 235 -47.22 -13.43 6.13
CA HIS A 235 -47.15 -14.87 5.86
C HIS A 235 -47.77 -15.25 4.52
N ASP A 236 -48.72 -14.44 4.03
CA ASP A 236 -49.41 -14.65 2.77
C ASP A 236 -50.00 -13.32 2.24
N LEU A 237 -50.61 -13.39 1.05
CA LEU A 237 -51.21 -12.24 0.38
C LEU A 237 -52.47 -11.70 1.08
N VAL A 238 -53.18 -12.52 1.87
CA VAL A 238 -54.35 -12.07 2.63
C VAL A 238 -53.88 -11.13 3.74
N GLU A 239 -52.83 -11.51 4.45
CA GLU A 239 -52.21 -10.69 5.48
C GLU A 239 -51.59 -9.40 4.90
N VAL A 240 -50.92 -9.49 3.74
CA VAL A 240 -50.42 -8.30 3.02
C VAL A 240 -51.55 -7.28 2.81
N ARG A 241 -52.69 -7.72 2.25
CA ARG A 241 -53.83 -6.83 1.96
C ARG A 241 -54.44 -6.27 3.23
N ALA A 242 -54.62 -7.09 4.26
CA ALA A 242 -55.16 -6.64 5.55
C ALA A 242 -54.27 -5.56 6.20
N LYS A 243 -52.95 -5.73 6.14
CA LYS A 243 -51.99 -4.74 6.68
C LYS A 243 -51.90 -3.47 5.84
N ILE A 244 -52.01 -3.58 4.52
CA ILE A 244 -52.18 -2.41 3.64
C ILE A 244 -53.42 -1.64 4.04
N ASP A 245 -54.57 -2.31 4.20
CA ASP A 245 -55.83 -1.67 4.58
C ASP A 245 -55.69 -0.92 5.91
N ARG A 246 -55.04 -1.51 6.93
CA ARG A 246 -54.75 -0.85 8.21
C ARG A 246 -53.91 0.43 8.03
N ILE A 247 -52.82 0.36 7.27
CA ILE A 247 -51.92 1.50 7.07
C ILE A 247 -52.60 2.63 6.27
N LEU A 248 -53.31 2.29 5.19
CA LEU A 248 -54.02 3.27 4.36
C LEU A 248 -55.22 3.91 5.11
N ASN A 249 -55.81 3.20 6.07
CA ASN A 249 -56.84 3.75 6.98
C ASN A 249 -56.25 4.53 8.16
N ASN A 250 -54.94 4.82 8.16
CA ASN A 250 -54.22 5.54 9.22
C ASN A 250 -54.37 4.89 10.61
N ASP A 251 -54.25 3.56 10.71
CA ASP A 251 -54.04 2.89 11.99
C ASP A 251 -52.66 3.30 12.58
N VAL A 252 -52.66 4.42 13.32
CA VAL A 252 -51.46 5.08 13.84
C VAL A 252 -50.68 4.17 14.78
N GLU A 253 -51.38 3.40 15.62
CA GLU A 253 -50.76 2.46 16.54
C GLU A 253 -49.96 1.41 15.76
N PHE A 254 -50.58 0.77 14.78
CA PHE A 254 -49.90 -0.23 13.94
C PHE A 254 -48.74 0.33 13.14
N ILE A 255 -48.90 1.52 12.56
CA ILE A 255 -47.82 2.20 11.82
C ILE A 255 -46.63 2.45 12.73
N ASN A 256 -46.87 2.96 13.94
CA ASN A 256 -45.84 3.21 14.93
C ASN A 256 -45.18 1.90 15.39
N GLU A 257 -45.93 0.82 15.59
CA GLU A 257 -45.34 -0.49 15.93
C GLU A 257 -44.37 -0.98 14.85
N ILE A 258 -44.74 -0.85 13.57
CA ILE A 258 -43.87 -1.18 12.44
C ILE A 258 -42.62 -0.31 12.48
N GLN A 259 -42.78 1.02 12.48
CA GLN A 259 -41.66 1.96 12.42
C GLN A 259 -40.71 1.78 13.61
N ASN A 260 -41.24 1.64 14.83
CA ASN A 260 -40.45 1.42 16.04
C ASN A 260 -39.61 0.15 15.96
N GLU A 261 -40.16 -0.95 15.44
CA GLU A 261 -39.36 -2.16 15.24
C GLU A 261 -38.28 -1.94 14.17
N GLN A 262 -38.60 -1.27 13.06
CA GLN A 262 -37.62 -0.96 12.01
C GLN A 262 -36.43 -0.13 12.52
N GLN A 263 -36.71 0.91 13.32
CA GLN A 263 -35.70 1.82 13.86
C GLN A 263 -34.64 1.11 14.70
N LYS A 264 -35.03 0.05 15.44
CA LYS A 264 -34.09 -0.75 16.25
C LYS A 264 -32.98 -1.38 15.43
N HIS A 265 -33.15 -1.57 14.11
CA HIS A 265 -32.18 -2.27 13.27
C HIS A 265 -31.43 -1.38 12.30
N ILE A 266 -31.76 -0.08 12.18
CA ILE A 266 -31.09 0.85 11.25
C ILE A 266 -29.59 0.94 11.49
N TYR A 267 -29.15 0.85 12.76
CA TYR A 267 -27.72 0.91 13.10
C TYR A 267 -26.88 -0.15 12.37
N LYS A 268 -27.47 -1.29 12.00
CA LYS A 268 -26.79 -2.37 11.25
C LYS A 268 -26.42 -1.96 9.82
N PHE A 269 -27.06 -0.94 9.28
CA PHE A 269 -26.83 -0.42 7.93
C PHE A 269 -25.98 0.86 7.91
N LYS A 270 -25.60 1.40 9.09
CA LYS A 270 -24.69 2.55 9.18
C LYS A 270 -23.27 2.15 8.77
N ILE A 271 -22.50 3.08 8.19
CA ILE A 271 -21.11 2.82 7.79
C ILE A 271 -20.29 2.38 8.99
N SER A 272 -20.45 3.00 10.15
CA SER A 272 -19.70 2.67 11.38
C SER A 272 -19.83 1.19 11.79
N TYR A 273 -21.02 0.61 11.68
CA TYR A 273 -21.24 -0.81 11.95
C TYR A 273 -20.53 -1.70 10.93
N ASN A 274 -20.61 -1.34 9.65
CA ASN A 274 -19.99 -2.08 8.56
C ASN A 274 -18.46 -1.97 8.57
N MET A 275 -17.91 -0.82 8.92
CA MET A 275 -16.47 -0.59 9.03
C MET A 275 -15.85 -1.46 10.12
N ASN A 276 -16.51 -1.62 11.26
CA ASN A 276 -16.02 -2.57 12.28
C ASN A 276 -15.94 -4.01 11.75
N ALA A 277 -16.92 -4.45 10.96
CA ALA A 277 -16.88 -5.77 10.34
C ALA A 277 -15.78 -5.84 9.26
N PHE A 278 -15.58 -4.76 8.52
CA PHE A 278 -14.57 -4.66 7.47
C PHE A 278 -13.15 -4.67 8.05
N ASP A 279 -12.89 -3.88 9.08
CA ASP A 279 -11.61 -3.80 9.77
C ASP A 279 -11.22 -5.17 10.32
N ASN A 280 -12.14 -5.87 10.97
CA ASN A 280 -11.88 -7.24 11.43
C ASN A 280 -11.44 -8.15 10.27
N VAL A 281 -12.07 -8.07 9.10
CA VAL A 281 -11.72 -8.92 7.94
C VAL A 281 -10.37 -8.55 7.33
N ILE A 282 -10.07 -7.26 7.22
CA ILE A 282 -8.84 -6.77 6.59
C ILE A 282 -7.63 -6.94 7.53
N TYR A 283 -7.80 -6.71 8.84
CA TYR A 283 -6.72 -6.80 9.82
C TYR A 283 -6.45 -8.22 10.31
N THR A 284 -7.44 -9.12 10.38
CA THR A 284 -7.22 -10.50 10.87
C THR A 284 -6.79 -11.49 9.79
N ALA A 285 -6.81 -11.13 8.51
CA ALA A 285 -6.30 -12.00 7.46
C ALA A 285 -4.79 -12.23 7.70
N PRO A 286 -4.33 -13.47 8.01
CA PRO A 286 -2.93 -13.73 8.33
C PRO A 286 -2.12 -13.61 7.04
N PHE A 287 -1.72 -12.39 6.73
CA PHE A 287 -0.69 -12.15 5.75
C PHE A 287 0.64 -12.41 6.47
N LYS A 288 1.17 -13.62 6.30
CA LYS A 288 2.62 -13.89 6.42
C LYS A 288 3.34 -13.40 5.16
N LEU A 289 3.08 -12.17 4.73
CA LEU A 289 4.17 -11.30 4.32
C LEU A 289 4.23 -10.27 5.42
N SER A 290 5.41 -10.15 6.04
CA SER A 290 5.63 -9.24 7.14
C SER A 290 5.10 -7.85 6.77
N MET A 291 4.60 -7.07 7.75
CA MET A 291 4.34 -5.64 7.52
C MET A 291 5.56 -4.95 6.89
N LEU A 292 6.77 -5.47 7.17
CA LEU A 292 8.02 -5.13 6.50
C LEU A 292 7.96 -5.28 4.98
N ASP A 293 7.48 -6.39 4.42
CA ASP A 293 7.50 -6.64 2.97
C ASP A 293 6.53 -5.75 2.16
N CYS A 294 5.41 -5.33 2.78
CA CYS A 294 4.44 -4.45 2.14
C CYS A 294 4.75 -2.96 2.35
N LEU A 295 5.28 -2.57 3.51
CA LEU A 295 5.70 -1.19 3.75
C LEU A 295 7.06 -0.88 3.09
N ASN A 296 7.91 -1.88 2.84
CA ASN A 296 9.12 -1.74 2.03
C ASN A 296 8.84 -1.34 0.56
N LYS A 297 7.57 -1.30 0.12
CA LYS A 297 7.18 -0.94 -1.26
C LYS A 297 6.30 0.31 -1.39
N GLN A 298 5.88 0.92 -0.28
CA GLN A 298 5.44 2.32 -0.32
C GLN A 298 6.62 3.28 -0.53
N ILE A 299 7.82 2.78 -0.26
CA ILE A 299 9.03 3.29 -0.82
C ILE A 299 9.15 2.68 -2.23
N VAL A 300 9.40 3.52 -3.24
CA VAL A 300 9.57 3.24 -4.69
C VAL A 300 10.03 1.80 -4.99
N ALA A 301 9.68 1.25 -6.15
CA ALA A 301 10.09 -0.08 -6.65
C ALA A 301 11.44 -0.59 -6.07
N PRO A 302 11.57 -1.90 -5.71
CA PRO A 302 12.84 -2.45 -5.24
C PRO A 302 13.94 -1.89 -6.13
N ILE A 303 14.97 -1.30 -5.53
CA ILE A 303 16.00 -0.60 -6.30
C ILE A 303 16.48 -1.60 -7.34
N GLU A 304 16.15 -1.35 -8.60
CA GLU A 304 16.71 -2.14 -9.69
C GLU A 304 18.16 -1.73 -9.71
N ASN A 305 18.99 -2.47 -8.96
CA ASN A 305 20.43 -2.30 -8.99
C ASN A 305 20.84 -2.21 -10.45
N CYS A 306 21.78 -1.30 -10.77
CA CYS A 306 22.36 -1.20 -12.10
C CYS A 306 22.58 -2.62 -12.63
N THR A 307 21.97 -2.94 -13.76
CA THR A 307 21.82 -4.33 -14.17
C THR A 307 23.19 -4.96 -14.35
N VAL A 308 23.53 -5.90 -13.46
CA VAL A 308 24.66 -6.80 -13.64
C VAL A 308 24.42 -7.59 -14.91
N SER A 309 25.42 -7.66 -15.79
CA SER A 309 25.28 -8.41 -17.05
C SER A 309 24.99 -9.89 -16.76
N ASP A 310 24.28 -10.58 -17.65
CA ASP A 310 23.97 -11.99 -17.42
C ASP A 310 25.23 -12.86 -17.34
N ALA A 311 26.29 -12.48 -18.07
CA ALA A 311 27.61 -13.12 -17.96
C ALA A 311 28.23 -12.94 -16.57
N GLU A 312 28.16 -11.74 -16.01
CA GLU A 312 28.67 -11.45 -14.67
C GLU A 312 27.84 -12.16 -13.59
N LYS A 313 26.51 -12.24 -13.74
CA LYS A 313 25.64 -13.01 -12.83
C LYS A 313 25.98 -14.50 -12.83
N GLN A 314 26.09 -15.10 -14.02
CA GLN A 314 26.46 -16.52 -14.16
C GLN A 314 27.84 -16.81 -13.54
N PHE A 315 28.79 -15.89 -13.73
CA PHE A 315 30.11 -16.00 -13.12
C PHE A 315 30.02 -15.99 -11.58
N ILE A 316 29.28 -15.04 -11.01
CA ILE A 316 29.10 -14.92 -9.55
C ILE A 316 28.41 -16.15 -8.96
N GLU A 317 27.40 -16.71 -9.64
CA GLU A 317 26.71 -17.93 -9.22
C GLU A 317 27.67 -19.13 -9.16
N LEU A 318 28.55 -19.28 -10.15
CA LEU A 318 29.57 -20.33 -10.17
C LEU A 318 30.62 -20.13 -9.06
N ALA A 319 31.10 -18.90 -8.87
CA ALA A 319 32.11 -18.55 -7.86
C ALA A 319 31.59 -18.76 -6.44
N SER A 320 30.30 -18.51 -6.20
CA SER A 320 29.66 -18.64 -4.88
C SER A 320 29.65 -20.05 -4.32
N ASN A 321 29.87 -21.07 -5.15
CA ASN A 321 30.00 -22.48 -4.72
C ASN A 321 31.42 -22.84 -4.25
N ASN A 322 32.41 -21.96 -4.44
CA ASN A 322 33.82 -22.21 -4.16
C ASN A 322 34.44 -21.02 -3.43
N LYS A 323 33.83 -20.60 -2.32
CA LYS A 323 34.32 -19.47 -1.53
C LYS A 323 35.61 -19.81 -0.81
N GLY A 324 36.51 -18.83 -0.73
CA GLY A 324 37.62 -18.85 0.22
C GLY A 324 37.09 -18.60 1.64
N ASN A 325 37.89 -18.93 2.66
CA ASN A 325 37.45 -18.77 4.05
C ASN A 325 37.27 -17.28 4.40
N ASP A 326 38.39 -16.54 4.47
CA ASP A 326 38.38 -15.20 5.05
C ASP A 326 39.16 -14.22 4.18
N VAL A 327 38.64 -12.98 4.13
CA VAL A 327 39.35 -11.83 3.57
C VAL A 327 39.34 -10.66 4.54
N VAL A 328 40.49 -9.99 4.69
CA VAL A 328 40.60 -8.71 5.36
C VAL A 328 40.50 -7.60 4.32
N PHE A 329 39.44 -6.79 4.39
CA PHE A 329 39.27 -5.61 3.54
C PHE A 329 39.57 -4.34 4.35
N CYS A 330 40.62 -3.61 3.97
CA CYS A 330 41.05 -2.41 4.69
C CYS A 330 41.10 -1.21 3.73
N SER A 331 40.14 -0.30 3.92
CA SER A 331 39.98 0.91 3.10
C SER A 331 39.95 2.17 3.99
N HIS A 332 39.61 3.32 3.40
CA HIS A 332 39.34 4.51 4.19
C HIS A 332 38.15 4.27 5.14
N MET A 333 38.25 4.73 6.39
CA MET A 333 37.33 4.36 7.47
C MET A 333 36.35 5.48 7.86
N GLY A 334 36.15 6.47 6.99
CA GLY A 334 35.10 7.47 7.17
C GLY A 334 33.73 6.85 6.88
N LEU A 335 32.69 7.25 7.62
CA LEU A 335 31.36 6.66 7.48
C LEU A 335 30.80 6.74 6.05
N GLY A 336 31.06 7.86 5.34
CA GLY A 336 30.67 8.00 3.93
C GLY A 336 31.45 7.07 3.00
N ASP A 337 32.74 6.87 3.26
CA ASP A 337 33.58 5.96 2.48
C ASP A 337 33.17 4.51 2.68
N VAL A 338 32.74 4.14 3.90
CA VAL A 338 32.18 2.81 4.17
C VAL A 338 30.97 2.58 3.28
N LEU A 339 30.04 3.55 3.21
CA LEU A 339 28.83 3.43 2.41
C LEU A 339 29.16 3.26 0.92
N LEU A 340 30.11 4.04 0.40
CA LEU A 340 30.58 3.93 -0.99
C LEU A 340 31.38 2.65 -1.26
N ASN A 341 31.80 1.93 -0.23
CA ASN A 341 32.50 0.64 -0.34
C ASN A 341 31.59 -0.57 -0.06
N VAL A 342 30.31 -0.37 0.32
CA VAL A 342 29.36 -1.47 0.57
C VAL A 342 29.27 -2.39 -0.65
N GLY A 343 29.28 -1.84 -1.86
CA GLY A 343 29.28 -2.62 -3.09
C GLY A 343 30.46 -3.60 -3.19
N ILE A 344 31.67 -3.16 -2.81
CA ILE A 344 32.86 -4.02 -2.79
C ILE A 344 32.70 -5.11 -1.72
N ILE A 345 32.23 -4.76 -0.52
CA ILE A 345 32.05 -5.72 0.58
C ILE A 345 31.05 -6.81 0.17
N ASN A 346 29.93 -6.42 -0.43
CA ASN A 346 28.91 -7.35 -0.90
C ASN A 346 29.39 -8.21 -2.08
N LEU A 347 30.19 -7.63 -2.99
CA LEU A 347 30.86 -8.40 -4.04
C LEU A 347 31.77 -9.47 -3.42
N LEU A 348 32.60 -9.11 -2.43
CA LEU A 348 33.52 -10.03 -1.75
C LEU A 348 32.81 -11.18 -1.05
N LEU A 349 31.58 -10.99 -0.53
CA LEU A 349 30.79 -12.07 0.06
C LEU A 349 30.38 -13.18 -0.93
N ASN A 350 30.51 -12.95 -2.25
CA ASN A 350 30.36 -14.00 -3.26
C ASN A 350 31.62 -14.87 -3.40
N PHE A 351 32.77 -14.39 -2.92
CA PHE A 351 34.06 -15.06 -3.05
C PHE A 351 34.62 -15.56 -1.72
N TYR A 352 34.14 -15.04 -0.59
CA TYR A 352 34.63 -15.36 0.74
C TYR A 352 33.48 -15.66 1.71
N GLU A 353 33.69 -16.59 2.64
CA GLU A 353 32.73 -16.90 3.71
C GLU A 353 32.63 -15.76 4.72
N THR A 354 33.76 -15.12 5.03
CA THR A 354 33.86 -14.00 5.97
C THR A 354 34.62 -12.82 5.37
N VAL A 355 34.09 -11.62 5.53
CA VAL A 355 34.78 -10.35 5.23
C VAL A 355 35.05 -9.62 6.54
N HIS A 356 36.33 -9.50 6.92
CA HIS A 356 36.76 -8.69 8.05
C HIS A 356 36.99 -7.25 7.60
N TYR A 357 36.14 -6.33 8.07
CA TYR A 357 36.16 -4.94 7.65
C TYR A 357 36.63 -4.01 8.76
N PHE A 358 37.71 -3.27 8.51
CA PHE A 358 38.24 -2.31 9.48
C PHE A 358 37.43 -1.02 9.47
N CYS A 359 37.05 -0.54 10.66
CA CYS A 359 36.31 0.70 10.81
C CYS A 359 36.70 1.46 12.07
N LYS A 360 36.43 2.77 12.11
CA LYS A 360 36.63 3.54 13.33
C LYS A 360 35.66 3.08 14.41
N ARG A 361 36.13 2.97 15.65
CA ARG A 361 35.32 2.53 16.80
C ARG A 361 34.05 3.38 16.97
N GLU A 362 34.16 4.68 16.79
CA GLU A 362 33.03 5.63 16.87
C GLU A 362 31.91 5.37 15.85
N TYR A 363 32.20 4.67 14.75
CA TYR A 363 31.22 4.36 13.70
C TYR A 363 30.69 2.93 13.74
N VAL A 364 31.17 2.08 14.66
CA VAL A 364 30.78 0.66 14.73
C VAL A 364 29.28 0.49 14.75
N ASN A 365 28.56 1.27 15.58
CA ASN A 365 27.10 1.16 15.69
C ASN A 365 26.40 1.46 14.36
N ASN A 366 26.79 2.54 13.67
CA ASN A 366 26.20 2.89 12.38
C ASN A 366 26.51 1.82 11.30
N ILE A 367 27.74 1.32 11.28
CA ILE A 367 28.19 0.34 10.29
C ILE A 367 27.58 -1.04 10.57
N SER A 368 27.45 -1.44 11.84
CA SER A 368 26.77 -2.68 12.21
C SER A 368 25.32 -2.68 11.77
N THR A 369 24.64 -1.52 11.82
CA THR A 369 23.29 -1.39 11.28
C THR A 369 23.27 -1.64 9.77
N MET A 370 24.23 -1.12 9.00
CA MET A 370 24.30 -1.35 7.54
C MET A 370 24.47 -2.83 7.16
N PHE A 371 25.12 -3.61 8.02
CA PHE A 371 25.42 -5.03 7.78
C PHE A 371 24.64 -5.99 8.68
N ALA A 372 23.58 -5.53 9.35
CA ALA A 372 22.85 -6.36 10.32
C ALA A 372 22.26 -7.65 9.71
N ASN A 373 21.95 -7.63 8.41
CA ASN A 373 21.49 -8.81 7.66
C ASN A 373 22.62 -9.66 7.04
N LYS A 374 23.89 -9.36 7.34
CA LYS A 374 25.08 -10.00 6.77
C LYS A 374 26.02 -10.48 7.88
N PRO A 375 25.71 -11.62 8.53
CA PRO A 375 26.52 -12.15 9.63
C PRO A 375 27.97 -12.46 9.24
N SER A 376 28.23 -12.68 7.94
CA SER A 376 29.57 -12.88 7.36
C SER A 376 30.45 -11.63 7.33
N VAL A 377 29.93 -10.44 7.69
CA VAL A 377 30.74 -9.21 7.78
C VAL A 377 31.16 -8.98 9.22
N HIS A 378 32.45 -9.12 9.50
CA HIS A 378 33.02 -8.94 10.84
C HIS A 378 33.72 -7.59 10.94
N LEU A 379 33.20 -6.69 11.78
CA LEU A 379 33.79 -5.37 11.98
C LEU A 379 35.00 -5.44 12.92
N ILE A 380 36.12 -4.86 12.49
CA ILE A 380 37.36 -4.72 13.27
C ILE A 380 37.50 -3.25 13.70
N PRO A 381 37.09 -2.89 14.94
CA PRO A 381 37.11 -1.51 15.39
C PRO A 381 38.54 -1.04 15.68
N VAL A 382 38.88 0.16 15.21
CA VAL A 382 40.13 0.85 15.54
C VAL A 382 39.85 2.22 16.16
N ASP A 383 40.56 2.56 17.23
CA ASP A 383 40.35 3.81 17.96
C ASP A 383 40.85 5.04 17.21
N LYS A 384 41.96 4.86 16.48
CA LYS A 384 42.59 5.94 15.73
C LYS A 384 43.18 5.40 14.44
N PHE A 385 43.29 6.30 13.46
CA PHE A 385 44.03 6.11 12.22
C PHE A 385 45.56 6.15 12.44
N GLU A 386 46.02 5.67 13.60
CA GLU A 386 47.43 5.60 13.96
C GLU A 386 47.98 4.24 13.51
N ASN A 387 49.15 4.26 12.85
CA ASN A 387 49.74 3.09 12.20
C ASN A 387 49.87 1.85 13.12
N GLN A 388 50.16 2.05 14.41
CA GLN A 388 50.40 0.95 15.33
C GLN A 388 49.12 0.15 15.62
N ASN A 389 47.97 0.81 15.79
CA ASN A 389 46.71 0.11 16.08
C ASN A 389 46.25 -0.77 14.93
N ILE A 390 46.45 -0.32 13.69
CA ILE A 390 46.09 -1.09 12.50
C ILE A 390 47.00 -2.31 12.36
N LEU A 391 48.31 -2.13 12.56
CA LEU A 391 49.28 -3.24 12.51
C LEU A 391 49.03 -4.27 13.62
N SER A 392 48.74 -3.84 14.85
CA SER A 392 48.42 -4.74 15.96
C SER A 392 47.15 -5.54 15.69
N ASN A 393 46.09 -4.91 15.16
CA ASN A 393 44.88 -5.62 14.77
C ASN A 393 45.10 -6.53 13.55
N MET A 394 45.98 -6.18 12.62
CA MET A 394 46.31 -7.06 11.50
C MET A 394 47.13 -8.28 11.92
N ALA A 395 47.93 -8.18 12.99
CA ALA A 395 48.74 -9.28 13.50
C ALA A 395 47.91 -10.47 14.01
N ILE A 396 46.60 -10.30 14.25
CA ILE A 396 45.71 -11.39 14.66
C ILE A 396 45.38 -12.34 13.49
N PHE A 397 45.59 -11.91 12.24
CA PHE A 397 45.27 -12.70 11.06
C PHE A 397 46.48 -13.47 10.55
N ASN A 398 46.28 -14.73 10.21
CA ASN A 398 47.29 -15.53 9.53
C ASN A 398 47.22 -15.29 8.01
N PHE A 399 48.02 -14.35 7.50
CA PHE A 399 48.04 -14.02 6.07
C PHE A 399 48.65 -15.10 5.16
N ASN A 400 49.00 -16.28 5.69
CA ASN A 400 49.24 -17.46 4.86
C ASN A 400 47.92 -18.12 4.42
N THR A 401 46.84 -17.92 5.19
CA THR A 401 45.53 -18.54 4.96
C THR A 401 44.44 -17.51 4.67
N THR A 402 44.53 -16.30 5.22
CA THR A 402 43.54 -15.22 5.05
C THR A 402 43.98 -14.25 3.96
N ASP A 403 43.12 -13.98 2.98
CA ASP A 403 43.42 -12.98 1.95
C ASP A 403 43.37 -11.56 2.54
N CYS A 404 44.09 -10.62 1.95
CA CYS A 404 44.14 -9.23 2.39
C CYS A 404 44.04 -8.28 1.20
N ILE A 405 43.14 -7.31 1.27
CA ILE A 405 42.90 -6.31 0.25
C ILE A 405 43.06 -4.92 0.90
N LEU A 406 44.19 -4.27 0.60
CA LEU A 406 44.53 -2.93 1.06
C LEU A 406 44.34 -1.92 -0.06
N VAL A 407 43.56 -0.88 0.18
CA VAL A 407 43.12 0.05 -0.87
C VAL A 407 43.20 1.51 -0.43
N GLY A 408 43.37 2.41 -1.41
CA GLY A 408 43.36 3.85 -1.20
C GLY A 408 44.45 4.31 -0.23
N ILE A 409 44.06 5.11 0.77
CA ILE A 409 45.02 5.66 1.74
C ILE A 409 45.73 4.57 2.56
N MET A 410 45.08 3.42 2.81
CA MET A 410 45.64 2.35 3.61
C MET A 410 46.90 1.75 2.98
N LYS A 411 46.86 1.55 1.66
CA LYS A 411 48.01 1.11 0.87
C LYS A 411 49.16 2.11 0.92
N LYS A 412 48.86 3.41 0.96
CA LYS A 412 49.88 4.48 1.05
C LYS A 412 50.50 4.60 2.44
N LEU A 413 49.70 4.48 3.51
CA LEU A 413 50.18 4.60 4.88
C LEU A 413 50.98 3.39 5.36
N HIS A 414 50.72 2.22 4.77
CA HIS A 414 51.36 0.97 5.14
C HIS A 414 52.03 0.29 3.94
N PRO A 415 53.08 0.89 3.34
CA PRO A 415 53.71 0.36 2.13
C PRO A 415 54.40 -1.00 2.34
N LEU A 416 54.68 -1.37 3.59
CA LEU A 416 55.22 -2.68 3.94
C LEU A 416 54.16 -3.79 3.91
N LEU A 417 52.88 -3.43 4.06
CA LEU A 417 51.79 -4.36 3.88
C LEU A 417 51.41 -4.42 2.41
N LYS A 418 51.21 -5.63 1.90
CA LYS A 418 50.81 -5.86 0.51
C LYS A 418 49.46 -6.55 0.49
N SER A 419 48.62 -6.16 -0.46
CA SER A 419 47.43 -6.96 -0.78
C SER A 419 47.87 -8.35 -1.24
N VAL A 420 47.28 -9.38 -0.65
CA VAL A 420 47.51 -10.79 -0.98
C VAL A 420 46.15 -11.40 -1.29
N ILE A 421 45.89 -11.70 -2.56
CA ILE A 421 44.61 -12.23 -3.04
C ILE A 421 44.90 -13.58 -3.69
N ARG A 422 44.67 -14.68 -2.97
CA ARG A 422 44.88 -16.05 -3.44
C ARG A 422 43.62 -16.66 -4.04
N ASN A 423 42.44 -16.11 -3.74
CA ASN A 423 41.18 -16.58 -4.33
C ASN A 423 41.22 -16.48 -5.86
N ALA A 424 41.22 -17.64 -6.54
CA ALA A 424 41.33 -17.73 -7.98
C ALA A 424 40.11 -17.10 -8.69
N HIS A 425 38.90 -17.34 -8.17
CA HIS A 425 37.66 -16.81 -8.74
C HIS A 425 37.57 -15.29 -8.64
N PHE A 426 38.02 -14.68 -7.54
CA PHE A 426 38.05 -13.22 -7.44
C PHE A 426 39.13 -12.62 -8.37
N ASN A 427 40.28 -13.28 -8.53
CA ASN A 427 41.29 -12.85 -9.51
C ASN A 427 40.76 -12.93 -10.95
N GLU A 428 40.01 -13.97 -11.29
CA GLU A 428 39.35 -14.11 -12.58
C GLU A 428 38.25 -13.06 -12.78
N TYR A 429 37.43 -12.77 -11.75
CA TYR A 429 36.45 -11.68 -11.79
C TYR A 429 37.10 -10.35 -12.17
N LYS A 430 38.21 -9.99 -11.51
CA LYS A 430 38.94 -8.75 -11.81
C LYS A 430 39.45 -8.70 -13.26
N GLN A 431 39.90 -9.84 -13.79
CA GLN A 431 40.36 -9.91 -15.18
C GLN A 431 39.21 -9.75 -16.18
N GLN A 432 38.05 -10.35 -15.91
CA GLN A 432 36.90 -10.34 -16.83
C GLN A 432 36.06 -9.06 -16.72
N PHE A 433 35.83 -8.55 -15.51
CA PHE A 433 34.86 -7.50 -15.22
C PHE A 433 35.46 -6.24 -14.58
N GLY A 434 36.74 -6.27 -14.18
CA GLY A 434 37.43 -5.13 -13.56
C GLY A 434 37.79 -3.99 -14.52
N THR A 435 38.62 -3.05 -14.04
CA THR A 435 39.10 -1.89 -14.83
C THR A 435 40.61 -1.94 -15.04
N ASN A 436 41.06 -1.31 -16.13
CA ASN A 436 42.43 -0.83 -16.31
C ASN A 436 42.52 0.71 -16.29
N GLU A 437 41.40 1.43 -16.08
CA GLU A 437 41.33 2.87 -16.32
C GLU A 437 40.80 3.68 -15.14
N ASN A 438 41.36 4.88 -14.99
CA ASN A 438 40.92 5.91 -14.03
C ASN A 438 39.61 6.54 -14.51
N GLU A 439 38.49 5.85 -14.29
CA GLU A 439 37.17 6.46 -14.47
C GLU A 439 37.08 7.72 -13.58
N LYS A 440 36.60 8.83 -14.17
CA LYS A 440 36.35 10.06 -13.43
C LYS A 440 35.18 9.81 -12.48
N THR A 441 35.51 9.64 -11.20
CA THR A 441 34.54 9.53 -10.11
C THR A 441 34.30 10.90 -9.48
N LEU A 442 33.13 11.07 -8.85
CA LEU A 442 32.82 12.29 -8.11
C LEU A 442 33.80 12.52 -6.96
N TYR A 443 34.26 11.43 -6.34
CA TYR A 443 35.26 11.42 -5.28
C TYR A 443 36.49 10.66 -5.75
N GLN A 444 37.55 11.38 -6.14
CA GLN A 444 38.77 10.79 -6.69
C GLN A 444 39.35 9.67 -5.80
N HIS A 445 39.31 9.83 -4.48
CA HIS A 445 39.82 8.81 -3.55
C HIS A 445 39.02 7.52 -3.57
N ILE A 446 37.74 7.56 -3.90
CA ILE A 446 36.91 6.37 -4.03
C ILE A 446 37.21 5.63 -5.34
N GLY A 447 37.45 6.37 -6.43
CA GLY A 447 37.97 5.77 -7.67
C GLY A 447 39.30 5.03 -7.44
N LEU A 448 40.20 5.62 -6.65
CA LEU A 448 41.44 4.95 -6.23
C LEU A 448 41.19 3.68 -5.41
N ILE A 449 40.20 3.68 -4.51
CA ILE A 449 39.84 2.49 -3.73
C ILE A 449 39.39 1.34 -4.64
N HIS A 450 38.50 1.62 -5.60
CA HIS A 450 37.99 0.60 -6.53
C HIS A 450 39.08 0.09 -7.47
N SER A 451 39.94 1.00 -7.97
CA SER A 451 41.09 0.66 -8.78
C SER A 451 42.10 -0.22 -8.02
N ASP A 452 42.42 0.11 -6.76
CA ASP A 452 43.31 -0.71 -5.92
C ASP A 452 42.71 -2.08 -5.58
N ALA A 453 41.38 -2.19 -5.48
CA ALA A 453 40.67 -3.47 -5.35
C ALA A 453 40.62 -4.26 -6.67
N GLY A 454 40.91 -3.61 -7.81
CA GLY A 454 40.84 -4.20 -9.15
C GLY A 454 39.42 -4.35 -9.69
N VAL A 455 38.48 -3.51 -9.25
CA VAL A 455 37.07 -3.55 -9.65
C VAL A 455 36.61 -2.23 -10.28
N LYS A 456 35.48 -2.26 -11.00
CA LYS A 456 34.84 -1.06 -11.58
C LYS A 456 34.22 -0.18 -10.52
N TRP A 457 34.18 1.13 -10.79
CA TRP A 457 33.47 2.08 -9.92
C TRP A 457 31.97 1.74 -9.81
N ASP A 458 31.38 1.24 -10.90
CA ASP A 458 29.97 0.85 -10.92
C ASP A 458 29.62 -0.29 -9.94
N VAL A 459 30.60 -1.02 -9.41
CA VAL A 459 30.41 -2.00 -8.31
C VAL A 459 29.80 -1.35 -7.08
N CYS A 460 30.11 -0.08 -6.81
CA CYS A 460 29.49 0.70 -5.73
C CYS A 460 27.96 0.67 -5.81
N PHE A 461 27.39 0.62 -7.01
CA PHE A 461 25.94 0.69 -7.25
C PHE A 461 25.35 -0.68 -7.60
N LYS A 462 26.04 -1.50 -8.42
CA LYS A 462 25.58 -2.84 -8.83
C LYS A 462 25.34 -3.78 -7.64
N TYR A 463 26.25 -3.72 -6.68
CA TYR A 463 26.25 -4.57 -5.49
C TYR A 463 25.86 -3.78 -4.23
N TYR A 464 25.25 -2.60 -4.41
CA TYR A 464 24.75 -1.83 -3.27
C TYR A 464 23.62 -2.59 -2.59
N ASP A 465 23.84 -2.98 -1.34
CA ASP A 465 22.83 -3.61 -0.51
C ASP A 465 23.20 -3.39 0.97
N VAL A 466 22.45 -2.50 1.62
CA VAL A 466 22.55 -2.19 3.04
C VAL A 466 21.29 -2.64 3.74
N HIS A 467 21.42 -3.10 4.98
CA HIS A 467 20.28 -3.24 5.85
C HIS A 467 19.74 -1.86 6.22
N VAL A 468 18.44 -1.66 5.97
CA VAL A 468 17.70 -0.48 6.40
C VAL A 468 16.90 -0.88 7.65
N PRO A 469 17.17 -0.25 8.81
CA PRO A 469 16.49 -0.57 10.06
C PRO A 469 15.03 -0.13 10.02
N GLU A 470 14.14 -0.82 10.74
CA GLU A 470 12.70 -0.51 10.77
C GLU A 470 12.42 0.91 11.26
N GLU A 471 13.28 1.43 12.13
CA GLU A 471 13.20 2.79 12.65
C GLU A 471 13.27 3.84 11.52
N SER A 472 14.02 3.59 10.45
CA SER A 472 14.08 4.48 9.29
C SER A 472 12.68 4.76 8.73
N LEU A 473 11.91 3.70 8.54
CA LEU A 473 10.54 3.77 8.05
C LEU A 473 9.62 4.44 9.07
N VAL A 474 9.75 4.09 10.35
CA VAL A 474 8.94 4.69 11.43
C VAL A 474 9.13 6.20 11.48
N TYR A 475 10.35 6.71 11.32
CA TYR A 475 10.61 8.14 11.24
C TYR A 475 9.95 8.75 10.00
N TYR A 476 10.19 8.18 8.81
CA TYR A 476 9.55 8.68 7.58
C TYR A 476 8.01 8.75 7.68
N GLN A 477 7.36 7.74 8.24
CA GLN A 477 5.90 7.69 8.39
C GLN A 477 5.31 8.84 9.21
N LYS A 478 6.09 9.44 10.12
CA LYS A 478 5.65 10.61 10.91
C LYS A 478 5.50 11.87 10.07
N ILE A 479 6.17 11.91 8.90
CA ILE A 479 6.27 13.09 8.04
C ILE A 479 5.82 12.84 6.59
N GLN A 480 5.37 11.63 6.25
CA GLN A 480 4.99 11.23 4.89
C GLN A 480 3.84 12.06 4.29
N GLN A 481 3.05 12.73 5.14
CA GLN A 481 1.98 13.65 4.73
C GLN A 481 2.51 14.99 4.19
N TYR A 482 3.80 15.29 4.37
CA TYR A 482 4.43 16.53 3.92
C TYR A 482 5.29 16.31 2.66
N THR A 483 5.52 17.39 1.93
CA THR A 483 6.64 17.51 0.98
C THR A 483 7.92 17.71 1.78
N ILE A 484 8.86 16.77 1.64
CA ILE A 484 10.05 16.71 2.50
C ILE A 484 11.22 17.44 1.84
N MET A 485 11.81 18.40 2.57
CA MET A 485 13.12 18.96 2.30
C MET A 485 14.13 18.39 3.30
N PHE A 486 15.11 17.64 2.83
CA PHE A 486 16.18 17.12 3.68
C PHE A 486 17.43 18.00 3.63
N MET A 487 18.03 18.25 4.79
CA MET A 487 19.20 19.11 4.95
C MET A 487 20.28 18.51 5.85
N HIS A 488 21.54 18.80 5.55
CA HIS A 488 22.66 18.53 6.46
C HIS A 488 23.75 19.60 6.30
N GLU A 489 24.04 20.33 7.37
CA GLU A 489 24.86 21.56 7.33
C GLU A 489 26.29 21.36 7.85
N VAL A 490 26.57 20.31 8.65
CA VAL A 490 27.82 20.17 9.41
C VAL A 490 28.62 18.96 8.94
N ALA A 491 29.85 19.15 8.45
CA ALA A 491 30.76 18.05 8.15
C ALA A 491 31.52 17.58 9.40
N SER A 492 32.12 16.38 9.33
CA SER A 492 32.94 15.81 10.41
C SER A 492 34.21 16.62 10.73
N THR A 493 34.62 17.52 9.84
CA THR A 493 35.73 18.47 10.05
C THR A 493 35.31 19.75 10.77
N ALA A 494 34.07 19.82 11.27
CA ALA A 494 33.42 21.02 11.80
C ALA A 494 33.20 22.15 10.78
N SER A 495 33.44 21.90 9.49
CA SER A 495 33.04 22.81 8.41
C SER A 495 31.51 22.88 8.33
N THR A 496 30.95 24.08 8.19
CA THR A 496 29.50 24.30 8.15
C THR A 496 29.09 25.07 6.90
N VAL A 497 27.91 24.76 6.34
CA VAL A 497 27.27 25.59 5.30
C VAL A 497 26.04 26.26 5.89
N ASP A 498 25.93 27.57 5.72
CA ASP A 498 24.76 28.33 6.15
C ASP A 498 23.63 28.20 5.11
N PHE A 499 22.58 27.47 5.46
CA PHE A 499 21.39 27.33 4.63
C PHE A 499 20.24 28.27 5.03
N SER A 500 20.48 29.32 5.81
CA SER A 500 19.42 30.25 6.27
C SER A 500 18.57 30.81 5.12
N LYS A 501 19.17 31.10 3.97
CA LYS A 501 18.44 31.56 2.76
C LYS A 501 17.49 30.48 2.21
N ILE A 502 17.91 29.22 2.21
CA ILE A 502 17.09 28.09 1.76
C ILE A 502 15.98 27.85 2.78
N VAL A 503 16.32 27.80 4.07
CA VAL A 503 15.34 27.64 5.15
C VAL A 503 14.24 28.71 5.04
N ASN A 504 14.60 29.99 4.93
CA ASN A 504 13.63 31.09 4.83
C ASN A 504 12.72 30.99 3.61
N LYS A 505 13.17 30.38 2.51
CA LYS A 505 12.38 30.18 1.30
C LYS A 505 11.29 29.11 1.48
N TYR A 506 11.54 28.06 2.27
CA TYR A 506 10.64 26.90 2.35
C TYR A 506 9.89 26.79 3.68
N MET A 507 10.36 27.40 4.77
CA MET A 507 9.84 27.20 6.13
C MET A 507 8.33 27.48 6.25
N ASN A 508 7.82 28.46 5.51
CA ASN A 508 6.42 28.89 5.56
C ASN A 508 5.55 28.35 4.42
N LEU A 509 6.08 27.45 3.58
CA LEU A 509 5.30 26.87 2.49
C LEU A 509 4.29 25.84 3.04
N PRO A 510 3.03 25.87 2.57
CA PRO A 510 2.02 24.92 3.01
C PRO A 510 2.44 23.50 2.62
N ASN A 511 2.23 22.55 3.53
CA ASN A 511 2.55 21.14 3.36
C ASN A 511 4.05 20.84 3.13
N TYR A 512 4.98 21.75 3.44
CA TYR A 512 6.42 21.44 3.46
C TYR A 512 6.90 21.16 4.88
N VAL A 513 7.85 20.24 5.02
CA VAL A 513 8.62 20.03 6.25
C VAL A 513 10.10 20.01 5.93
N ILE A 514 10.88 20.75 6.72
CA ILE A 514 12.34 20.78 6.63
C ILE A 514 12.90 19.86 7.72
N ILE A 515 13.59 18.81 7.30
CA ILE A 515 14.30 17.89 8.17
C ILE A 515 15.79 18.13 8.03
N CYS A 516 16.41 18.73 9.04
CA CYS A 516 17.84 18.93 9.09
C CYS A 516 18.48 17.98 10.10
N ALA A 517 19.41 17.13 9.65
CA ALA A 517 19.94 16.05 10.49
C ALA A 517 20.74 16.54 11.71
N ASN A 518 21.33 17.75 11.65
CA ASN A 518 22.18 18.27 12.72
C ASN A 518 21.51 19.33 13.61
N ARG A 519 20.32 19.85 13.27
CA ARG A 519 19.56 20.80 14.11
C ARG A 519 18.09 20.88 13.70
N ASN A 520 17.24 21.36 14.60
CA ASN A 520 15.90 21.79 14.22
C ASN A 520 15.97 23.21 13.65
N VAL A 521 15.36 23.41 12.47
CA VAL A 521 15.36 24.73 11.82
C VAL A 521 14.21 25.62 12.31
N TYR A 522 13.21 25.03 12.97
CA TYR A 522 12.00 25.71 13.44
C TYR A 522 12.20 26.22 14.89
N SER A 523 11.73 27.42 15.19
CA SER A 523 11.69 27.93 16.58
C SER A 523 10.66 27.14 17.40
N ASP A 524 10.79 27.18 18.73
CA ASP A 524 9.94 26.42 19.66
C ASP A 524 8.44 26.76 19.51
N GLU A 525 8.12 27.98 19.06
CA GLU A 525 6.75 28.44 18.83
C GLU A 525 6.16 27.99 17.48
N HIS A 526 6.98 27.44 16.58
CA HIS A 526 6.54 27.07 15.24
C HIS A 526 5.82 25.70 15.26
N PRO A 527 4.66 25.53 14.58
CA PRO A 527 3.87 24.29 14.65
C PRO A 527 4.60 23.01 14.20
N LEU A 528 5.63 23.15 13.35
CA LEU A 528 6.45 22.03 12.86
C LEU A 528 7.68 21.73 13.73
N HIS A 529 7.91 22.47 14.83
CA HIS A 529 9.03 22.21 15.72
C HIS A 529 9.01 20.78 16.24
N ASP A 530 7.90 20.36 16.86
CA ASP A 530 7.74 19.01 17.43
C ASP A 530 7.75 17.91 16.37
N VAL A 531 7.43 18.26 15.12
CA VAL A 531 7.49 17.33 13.99
C VAL A 531 8.93 17.06 13.58
N ALA A 532 9.77 18.10 13.52
CA ALA A 532 11.15 18.01 13.04
C ALA A 532 12.15 17.65 14.15
N GLN A 533 11.90 18.04 15.40
CA GLN A 533 12.82 17.81 16.53
C GLN A 533 13.25 16.35 16.72
N PRO A 534 12.38 15.33 16.55
CA PRO A 534 12.77 13.93 16.68
C PRO A 534 13.80 13.47 15.65
N PHE A 535 14.04 14.24 14.58
CA PHE A 535 15.00 13.92 13.53
C PHE A 535 16.38 14.54 13.75
N VAL A 536 16.63 15.20 14.88
CA VAL A 536 17.94 15.81 15.14
C VAL A 536 18.89 14.75 15.72
N ASN A 537 20.05 14.57 15.09
CA ASN A 537 21.13 13.65 15.48
C ASN A 537 20.69 12.17 15.63
N LEU A 538 19.80 11.71 14.75
CA LEU A 538 19.48 10.27 14.68
C LEU A 538 20.68 9.46 14.17
N PRO A 539 20.73 8.15 14.47
CA PRO A 539 21.62 7.23 13.78
C PRO A 539 21.51 7.38 12.26
N PHE A 540 22.65 7.30 11.57
CA PHE A 540 22.77 7.67 10.16
C PHE A 540 21.79 6.91 9.26
N MET A 541 21.64 5.60 9.49
CA MET A 541 20.75 4.76 8.68
C MET A 541 19.25 5.00 8.94
N PHE A 542 18.88 5.75 9.99
CA PHE A 542 17.47 6.07 10.27
C PHE A 542 16.94 7.17 9.35
N TYR A 543 17.82 7.85 8.61
CA TYR A 543 17.41 8.83 7.61
C TYR A 543 17.18 8.23 6.22
N TYR A 544 17.42 6.93 6.02
CA TYR A 544 17.43 6.33 4.69
C TYR A 544 16.12 6.55 3.94
N ASP A 545 14.98 6.27 4.57
CA ASP A 545 13.65 6.45 3.95
C ASP A 545 13.23 7.91 3.87
N THR A 546 13.68 8.75 4.80
CA THR A 546 13.45 10.20 4.73
C THR A 546 14.16 10.80 3.51
N LEU A 547 15.44 10.46 3.31
CA LEU A 547 16.24 10.86 2.15
C LEU A 547 15.68 10.31 0.85
N ARG A 548 15.23 9.05 0.87
CA ARG A 548 14.68 8.38 -0.30
C ARG A 548 13.39 9.01 -0.81
N ASN A 549 12.58 9.57 0.09
CA ASN A 549 11.31 10.22 -0.25
C ASN A 549 11.38 11.76 -0.23
N ALA A 550 12.58 12.33 -0.06
CA ALA A 550 12.76 13.78 -0.08
C ALA A 550 12.54 14.35 -1.48
N THR A 551 11.79 15.45 -1.55
CA THR A 551 11.57 16.21 -2.79
C THR A 551 12.75 17.13 -3.07
N ASP A 552 13.33 17.71 -2.03
CA ASP A 552 14.50 18.59 -2.11
C ASP A 552 15.58 18.08 -1.14
N ILE A 553 16.84 18.02 -1.59
CA ILE A 553 17.97 17.52 -0.80
C ILE A 553 19.13 18.52 -0.89
N HIS A 554 19.54 19.06 0.26
CA HIS A 554 20.64 20.02 0.38
C HIS A 554 21.63 19.55 1.44
N VAL A 555 22.80 19.08 1.02
CA VAL A 555 23.76 18.45 1.96
C VAL A 555 25.16 18.97 1.73
N ILE A 556 25.86 19.32 2.80
CA ILE A 556 27.32 19.50 2.74
C ILE A 556 28.00 18.17 2.36
N ASP A 557 29.13 18.23 1.67
CA ASP A 557 29.99 17.09 1.36
C ASP A 557 30.37 16.34 2.65
N SER A 558 29.65 15.26 2.94
CA SER A 558 29.66 14.52 4.20
C SER A 558 29.09 13.11 3.96
N CYS A 559 29.04 12.26 4.99
CA CYS A 559 28.42 10.94 4.85
C CYS A 559 26.95 11.01 4.37
N PHE A 560 26.22 12.08 4.71
CA PHE A 560 24.85 12.31 4.26
C PHE A 560 24.72 12.60 2.77
N SER A 561 25.79 12.99 2.08
CA SER A 561 25.76 13.11 0.62
C SER A 561 25.82 11.76 -0.09
N CYS A 562 26.35 10.72 0.58
CA CYS A 562 26.58 9.41 -0.03
C CYS A 562 25.28 8.64 -0.30
N ILE A 563 24.31 8.61 0.63
CA ILE A 563 23.01 7.93 0.42
C ILE A 563 22.28 8.47 -0.82
N PRO A 564 21.93 9.78 -0.90
CA PRO A 564 21.19 10.30 -2.03
C PRO A 564 21.99 10.24 -3.33
N LEU A 565 23.33 10.34 -3.28
CA LEU A 565 24.18 10.12 -4.45
C LEU A 565 24.02 8.71 -5.00
N ILE A 566 24.17 7.69 -4.16
CA ILE A 566 24.02 6.27 -4.55
C ILE A 566 22.61 6.02 -5.08
N LEU A 567 21.59 6.44 -4.32
CA LEU A 567 20.19 6.25 -4.72
C LEU A 567 19.88 6.92 -6.05
N ARG A 568 20.40 8.12 -6.30
CA ARG A 568 20.23 8.82 -7.57
C ARG A 568 20.96 8.12 -8.71
N SER A 569 22.19 7.65 -8.49
CA SER A 569 22.95 6.87 -9.47
C SER A 569 22.25 5.56 -9.87
N MET A 570 21.46 4.99 -8.97
CA MET A 570 20.63 3.80 -9.21
C MET A 570 19.23 4.13 -9.76
N ASN A 571 18.94 5.41 -10.06
CA ASN A 571 17.59 5.89 -10.39
C ASN A 571 16.50 5.52 -9.36
N ALA A 572 16.90 5.31 -8.10
CA ALA A 572 15.98 4.98 -7.00
C ALA A 572 15.24 6.19 -6.44
N ILE A 573 15.76 7.39 -6.74
CA ILE A 573 15.17 8.68 -6.37
C ILE A 573 15.25 9.66 -7.54
N SER A 574 14.30 10.59 -7.60
CA SER A 574 14.30 11.69 -8.55
C SER A 574 13.87 12.98 -7.84
N PRO A 575 14.68 13.48 -6.87
CA PRO A 575 14.36 14.71 -6.17
C PRO A 575 14.31 15.87 -7.16
N LYS A 576 13.39 16.81 -6.93
CA LYS A 576 13.27 18.04 -7.70
C LYS A 576 14.57 18.84 -7.64
N THR A 577 15.15 18.94 -6.44
CA THR A 577 16.44 19.60 -6.21
C THR A 577 17.37 18.67 -5.45
N PHE A 578 18.61 18.53 -5.92
CA PHE A 578 19.67 17.79 -5.24
C PHE A 578 20.97 18.55 -5.37
N MET A 579 21.47 19.05 -4.24
CA MET A 579 22.65 19.89 -4.16
C MET A 579 23.62 19.34 -3.12
N ILE A 580 24.87 19.13 -3.53
CA ILE A 580 26.00 18.82 -2.64
C ILE A 580 26.88 20.07 -2.57
N TYR A 581 27.18 20.52 -1.36
CA TYR A 581 27.96 21.73 -1.10
C TYR A 581 29.36 21.37 -0.61
N ALA A 582 30.41 21.89 -1.26
CA ALA A 582 31.78 21.70 -0.82
C ALA A 582 32.03 22.30 0.57
N ARG A 583 32.89 21.66 1.37
CA ARG A 583 33.18 22.05 2.76
C ARG A 583 33.82 23.45 2.90
N ASP A 584 34.56 23.88 1.88
CA ASP A 584 35.47 25.03 1.96
C ASP A 584 35.09 26.18 1.01
N LYS A 585 33.90 26.14 0.39
CA LYS A 585 33.43 27.20 -0.51
C LYS A 585 32.22 27.92 0.10
N PRO A 586 32.23 29.26 0.24
CA PRO A 586 31.07 30.00 0.68
C PRO A 586 29.91 29.82 -0.31
N TYR A 587 28.69 29.66 0.20
CA TYR A 587 27.48 29.54 -0.60
C TYR A 587 27.20 30.84 -1.36
N ASP A 588 27.18 30.78 -2.71
CA ASP A 588 26.75 31.87 -3.57
C ASP A 588 25.29 31.66 -4.03
N ALA A 589 24.42 32.61 -3.73
CA ALA A 589 22.99 32.54 -4.01
C ALA A 589 22.65 32.72 -5.50
N SER A 590 23.62 33.06 -6.37
CA SER A 590 23.42 33.11 -7.83
C SER A 590 23.60 31.77 -8.53
N MET A 591 23.86 30.67 -7.80
CA MET A 591 24.04 29.34 -8.40
C MET A 591 22.70 28.74 -8.87
N VAL A 592 22.70 28.24 -10.10
CA VAL A 592 21.52 27.65 -10.77
C VAL A 592 21.28 26.23 -10.25
N ASP A 593 20.01 25.84 -10.11
CA ASP A 593 19.58 24.47 -9.75
C ASP A 593 20.30 23.41 -10.59
N GLY A 594 20.92 22.42 -9.93
CA GLY A 594 21.55 21.27 -10.58
C GLY A 594 23.08 21.31 -10.72
N GLN A 595 23.77 22.35 -10.23
CA GLN A 595 25.23 22.32 -10.11
C GLN A 595 25.64 21.58 -8.83
N VAL A 596 26.23 20.39 -8.99
CA VAL A 596 27.02 19.77 -7.93
C VAL A 596 28.25 20.66 -7.71
N ILE A 597 28.37 21.27 -6.53
CA ILE A 597 29.62 21.96 -6.15
C ILE A 597 30.58 20.89 -5.64
N LEU A 598 31.21 20.15 -6.56
CA LEU A 598 32.45 19.43 -6.31
C LEU A 598 33.50 19.86 -7.32
#